data_AF-A0A0R0C7X4-F1
#
_entry.id   AF-A0A0R0C7X4-F1
#
_cell.length_a   1.000
_cell.length_b   1.000
_cell.length_c   1.000
_cell.angle_alpha   90.00
_cell.angle_beta   90.00
_cell.angle_gamma   90.00
#
_symmetry.space_group_name_H-M   'P 1'
#
loop_
_entity.id
_entity.type
_entity.pdbx_description
1 polymer ?
#
loop_
_entity_poly.entity_id
_entity_poly.type
_entity_poly.pdbx_seq_one_letter_code
_entity_poly.pdbx_strand_id
1 'polypeptide(L)'
;MSKLSKAKRDKRKKQAPRRPFARLNGQQPVQNHAVLMNEEGQVVAAIGLQGTEWLLAIGGQTMGNADNPVPMLAMLKHLANVQEKEGRKVTLEYSAQLQQMIDDLAADEGKTADDYLANLVSEFEGVDGEEAVDVADAVETEAAPAAEAAADAEDKPKA
;
A
#
# COMPACT_ATOMS: atom_id res chain seq x y z
N MET A 1 -40.33 22.37 -41.95
CA MET A 1 -39.17 21.63 -41.39
C MET A 1 -38.91 20.37 -42.22
N SER A 2 -37.67 20.14 -42.68
CA SER A 2 -37.34 19.02 -43.59
C SER A 2 -37.03 17.72 -42.82
N LYS A 3 -37.74 16.63 -43.18
CA LYS A 3 -37.64 15.29 -42.56
C LYS A 3 -36.25 14.65 -42.71
N LEU A 4 -35.53 14.97 -43.79
CA LEU A 4 -34.21 14.40 -44.08
C LEU A 4 -33.10 14.94 -43.17
N SER A 5 -33.30 16.11 -42.57
CA SER A 5 -32.31 16.74 -41.69
C SER A 5 -32.16 16.00 -40.35
N LYS A 6 -33.26 15.47 -39.81
CA LYS A 6 -33.21 14.64 -38.58
C LYS A 6 -32.48 13.32 -38.81
N ALA A 7 -32.79 12.62 -39.91
CA ALA A 7 -32.16 11.35 -40.25
C ALA A 7 -30.63 11.45 -40.41
N LYS A 8 -30.13 12.53 -41.04
CA LYS A 8 -28.69 12.76 -41.19
C LYS A 8 -28.00 13.08 -39.87
N ARG A 9 -28.70 13.78 -38.96
CA ARG A 9 -28.20 14.12 -37.62
C ARG A 9 -28.11 12.90 -36.71
N ASP A 10 -29.14 12.05 -36.70
CA ASP A 10 -29.14 10.82 -35.90
C ASP A 10 -28.10 9.81 -36.39
N LYS A 11 -27.93 9.68 -37.72
CA LYS A 11 -26.86 8.84 -38.29
C LYS A 11 -25.47 9.32 -37.86
N ARG A 12 -25.23 10.65 -37.86
CA ARG A 12 -23.96 11.22 -37.33
C ARG A 12 -23.80 11.00 -35.83
N LYS A 13 -24.86 11.15 -35.03
CA LYS A 13 -24.80 10.94 -33.58
C LYS A 13 -24.55 9.48 -33.21
N LYS A 14 -25.06 8.53 -34.02
CA LYS A 14 -24.85 7.08 -33.83
C LYS A 14 -23.50 6.58 -34.36
N GLN A 15 -22.96 7.22 -35.42
CA GLN A 15 -21.64 6.89 -35.98
C GLN A 15 -20.49 7.60 -35.30
N ALA A 16 -20.76 8.61 -34.46
CA ALA A 16 -19.74 9.23 -33.65
C ALA A 16 -19.16 8.18 -32.69
N PRO A 17 -17.83 7.98 -32.65
CA PRO A 17 -17.21 7.06 -31.71
C PRO A 17 -17.60 7.49 -30.29
N ARG A 18 -18.05 6.53 -29.48
CA ARG A 18 -18.39 6.80 -28.07
C ARG A 18 -17.09 7.20 -27.38
N ARG A 19 -16.95 8.50 -27.11
CA ARG A 19 -15.83 9.02 -26.32
C ARG A 19 -15.86 8.30 -24.97
N PRO A 20 -14.72 7.79 -24.48
CA PRO A 20 -14.66 7.22 -23.14
C PRO A 20 -15.11 8.29 -22.15
N PHE A 21 -16.20 8.03 -21.44
CA PHE A 21 -16.66 8.89 -20.36
C PHE A 21 -15.77 8.56 -19.16
N ALA A 22 -14.94 9.52 -18.73
CA ALA A 22 -14.25 9.42 -17.46
C ALA A 22 -15.32 9.27 -16.37
N ARG A 23 -15.40 8.09 -15.75
CA ARG A 23 -16.31 7.87 -14.63
C ARG A 23 -15.76 8.68 -13.46
N LEU A 24 -16.52 9.64 -12.97
CA LEU A 24 -16.11 10.50 -11.84
C LEU A 24 -15.77 9.67 -10.58
N ASN A 25 -16.32 8.45 -10.47
CA ASN A 25 -16.07 7.48 -9.39
C ASN A 25 -15.26 6.25 -9.86
N GLY A 26 -14.60 6.31 -11.03
CA GLY A 26 -13.65 5.26 -11.40
C GLY A 26 -12.41 5.43 -10.55
N GLN A 27 -12.06 4.42 -9.74
CA GLN A 27 -10.76 4.40 -9.06
C GLN A 27 -9.69 4.68 -10.11
N GLN A 28 -8.90 5.73 -9.88
CA GLN A 28 -7.82 6.06 -10.82
C GLN A 28 -6.91 4.85 -10.97
N PRO A 29 -6.43 4.56 -12.19
CA PRO A 29 -5.51 3.46 -12.37
C PRO A 29 -4.25 3.72 -11.55
N VAL A 30 -3.81 2.71 -10.80
CA VAL A 30 -2.54 2.76 -10.06
C VAL A 30 -1.40 2.74 -11.07
N GLN A 31 -0.54 3.76 -11.03
CA GLN A 31 0.66 3.84 -11.86
C GLN A 31 1.86 3.32 -11.07
N ASN A 32 2.52 2.27 -11.53
CA ASN A 32 3.67 1.71 -10.82
C ASN A 32 4.92 2.59 -11.05
N HIS A 33 5.58 2.95 -9.97
CA HIS A 33 6.74 3.85 -9.94
C HIS A 33 8.00 3.22 -9.36
N ALA A 34 7.87 2.17 -8.55
CA ALA A 34 8.96 1.27 -8.21
C ALA A 34 8.46 -0.17 -8.24
N VAL A 35 9.27 -1.09 -8.75
CA VAL A 35 8.90 -2.51 -8.83
C VAL A 35 10.10 -3.36 -8.43
N LEU A 36 9.88 -4.24 -7.46
CA LEU A 36 10.79 -5.30 -7.07
C LEU A 36 10.36 -6.60 -7.73
N MET A 37 11.23 -7.18 -8.55
CA MET A 37 11.00 -8.46 -9.22
C MET A 37 11.98 -9.51 -8.69
N ASN A 38 11.55 -10.77 -8.66
CA ASN A 38 12.44 -11.91 -8.43
C ASN A 38 13.08 -12.39 -9.75
N GLU A 39 13.98 -13.39 -9.65
CA GLU A 39 14.62 -14.02 -10.82
C GLU A 39 13.63 -14.64 -11.82
N GLU A 40 12.43 -15.00 -11.37
CA GLU A 40 11.35 -15.53 -12.23
C GLU A 40 10.56 -14.42 -12.96
N GLY A 41 10.90 -13.15 -12.72
CA GLY A 41 10.19 -12.00 -13.28
C GLY A 41 8.83 -11.73 -12.63
N GLN A 42 8.56 -12.33 -11.47
CA GLN A 42 7.36 -12.07 -10.67
C GLN A 42 7.56 -10.84 -9.80
N VAL A 43 6.53 -10.00 -9.74
CA VAL A 43 6.52 -8.80 -8.89
C VAL A 43 6.33 -9.22 -7.44
N VAL A 44 7.34 -9.02 -6.61
CA VAL A 44 7.29 -9.28 -5.17
C VAL A 44 6.74 -8.07 -4.43
N ALA A 45 7.17 -6.87 -4.79
CA ALA A 45 6.67 -5.64 -4.22
C ALA A 45 6.63 -4.53 -5.29
N ALA A 46 5.72 -3.58 -5.15
CA ALA A 46 5.62 -2.43 -6.02
C ALA A 46 5.12 -1.21 -5.24
N ILE A 47 5.64 -0.04 -5.60
CA ILE A 47 5.11 1.25 -5.17
C ILE A 47 4.37 1.85 -6.34
N GLY A 48 3.11 2.22 -6.14
CA GLY A 48 2.27 2.84 -7.16
C GLY A 48 1.64 4.14 -6.68
N LEU A 49 1.34 5.04 -7.61
CA LEU A 49 0.61 6.28 -7.35
C LEU A 49 -0.83 6.11 -7.81
N GLN A 50 -1.78 6.32 -6.91
CA GLN A 50 -3.21 6.31 -7.19
C GLN A 50 -3.81 7.70 -6.91
N GLY A 51 -4.02 8.46 -7.98
CA GLY A 51 -4.45 9.86 -7.84
C GLY A 51 -3.34 10.72 -7.24
N THR A 52 -3.36 10.88 -5.92
CA THR A 52 -2.36 11.65 -5.15
C THR A 52 -1.72 10.84 -4.03
N GLU A 53 -2.21 9.62 -3.76
CA GLU A 53 -1.71 8.78 -2.68
C GLU A 53 -0.74 7.74 -3.23
N TRP A 54 0.36 7.54 -2.53
CA TRP A 54 1.29 6.47 -2.80
C TRP A 54 0.81 5.19 -2.12
N LEU A 55 0.92 4.08 -2.82
CA LEU A 55 0.49 2.75 -2.40
C LEU A 55 1.70 1.82 -2.44
N LEU A 56 1.91 1.07 -1.36
CA LEU A 56 2.84 -0.05 -1.32
C LEU A 56 2.03 -1.33 -1.48
N ALA A 57 2.35 -2.12 -2.49
CA ALA A 57 1.77 -3.45 -2.71
C ALA A 57 2.85 -4.53 -2.63
N ILE A 58 2.60 -5.60 -1.89
CA ILE A 58 3.47 -6.77 -1.76
C ILE A 58 2.66 -7.99 -2.21
N GLY A 59 3.21 -8.79 -3.14
CA GLY A 59 2.53 -9.98 -3.67
C GLY A 59 1.19 -9.68 -4.34
N GLY A 60 0.99 -8.47 -4.87
CA GLY A 60 -0.27 -8.02 -5.46
C GLY A 60 -1.33 -7.53 -4.45
N GLN A 61 -1.01 -7.49 -3.16
CA GLN A 61 -1.88 -6.93 -2.11
C GLN A 61 -1.34 -5.59 -1.63
N THR A 62 -2.19 -4.57 -1.55
CA THR A 62 -1.82 -3.27 -0.96
C THR A 62 -1.63 -3.41 0.55
N MET A 63 -0.40 -3.19 1.02
CA MET A 63 -0.05 -3.25 2.44
C MET A 63 -0.14 -1.90 3.14
N GLY A 64 -0.02 -0.80 2.40
CA GLY A 64 -0.11 0.54 2.98
C GLY A 64 -0.29 1.63 1.94
N ASN A 65 -0.77 2.77 2.42
CA ASN A 65 -0.86 4.01 1.67
C ASN A 65 -0.16 5.13 2.46
N ALA A 66 0.48 6.07 1.76
CA ALA A 66 1.14 7.22 2.37
C ALA A 66 1.19 8.41 1.40
N ASP A 67 1.41 9.60 1.95
CA ASP A 67 1.59 10.82 1.16
C ASP A 67 3.01 10.95 0.59
N ASN A 68 3.99 10.31 1.24
CA ASN A 68 5.40 10.34 0.83
C ASN A 68 5.87 8.93 0.43
N PRO A 69 6.44 8.73 -0.79
CA PRO A 69 6.91 7.44 -1.24
C PRO A 69 8.27 7.03 -0.65
N VAL A 70 9.01 7.98 -0.06
CA VAL A 70 10.38 7.73 0.44
C VAL A 70 10.44 6.62 1.49
N PRO A 71 9.61 6.64 2.56
CA PRO A 71 9.63 5.56 3.56
C PRO A 71 9.26 4.20 2.95
N MET A 72 8.31 4.17 2.00
CA MET A 72 7.94 2.93 1.30
C MET A 72 9.10 2.37 0.48
N LEU A 73 9.89 3.25 -0.15
CA LEU A 73 11.04 2.86 -0.93
C LEU A 73 12.18 2.35 -0.05
N ALA A 74 12.38 2.95 1.13
CA ALA A 74 13.32 2.44 2.13
C ALA A 74 12.93 1.02 2.56
N MET A 75 11.64 0.79 2.87
CA MET A 75 11.13 -0.54 3.21
C MET A 75 11.32 -1.54 2.05
N LEU A 76 11.11 -1.11 0.81
CA LEU A 76 11.26 -1.95 -0.37
C LEU A 76 12.74 -2.29 -0.64
N LYS A 77 13.67 -1.35 -0.41
CA LYS A 77 15.12 -1.58 -0.47
C LYS A 77 15.59 -2.50 0.66
N HIS A 78 15.05 -2.34 1.87
CA HIS A 78 15.31 -3.26 2.98
C HIS A 78 14.85 -4.70 2.62
N LEU A 79 13.63 -4.84 2.10
CA LEU A 79 13.11 -6.14 1.66
C LEU A 79 13.96 -6.76 0.53
N ALA A 80 14.53 -5.94 -0.36
CA ALA A 80 15.47 -6.41 -1.37
C ALA A 80 16.76 -6.96 -0.73
N ASN A 81 17.36 -6.22 0.21
CA ASN A 81 18.57 -6.64 0.93
C ASN A 81 18.35 -7.96 1.70
N VAL A 82 17.19 -8.13 2.34
CA VAL A 82 16.83 -9.36 3.05
C VAL A 82 16.74 -10.55 2.09
N GLN A 83 16.09 -10.36 0.93
CA GLN A 83 15.99 -11.43 -0.07
C GLN A 83 17.35 -11.82 -0.66
N GLU A 84 18.24 -10.84 -0.91
CA GLU A 84 19.60 -11.12 -1.37
C GLU A 84 20.42 -11.89 -0.32
N LYS A 85 20.28 -11.56 0.97
CA LYS A 85 20.90 -12.31 2.08
C LYS A 85 20.44 -13.76 2.14
N GLU A 86 19.18 -14.02 1.81
CA GLU A 86 18.61 -15.36 1.70
C GLU A 86 18.99 -16.09 0.39
N GLY A 87 19.79 -15.45 -0.48
CA GLY A 87 20.25 -16.01 -1.74
C GLY A 87 19.23 -15.89 -2.88
N ARG A 88 18.15 -15.13 -2.70
CA ARG A 88 17.16 -14.84 -3.74
C ARG A 88 17.61 -13.61 -4.53
N LYS A 89 17.86 -13.77 -5.83
CA LYS A 89 18.17 -12.62 -6.70
C LYS A 89 16.90 -11.80 -6.92
N VAL A 90 17.00 -10.52 -6.64
CA VAL A 90 15.94 -9.55 -6.87
C VAL A 90 16.47 -8.38 -7.69
N THR A 91 15.59 -7.78 -8.48
CA THR A 91 15.88 -6.59 -9.28
C THR A 91 14.91 -5.50 -8.91
N LEU A 92 15.45 -4.32 -8.61
CA LEU A 92 14.67 -3.16 -8.24
C LEU A 92 14.74 -2.10 -9.34
N GLU A 93 13.58 -1.79 -9.91
CA GLU A 93 13.42 -0.74 -10.93
C GLU A 93 12.70 0.48 -10.36
N TYR A 94 13.18 1.67 -10.73
CA TYR A 94 12.62 2.95 -10.32
C TYR A 94 12.21 3.78 -11.54
N SER A 95 11.10 4.51 -11.42
CA SER A 95 10.68 5.49 -12.41
C SER A 95 11.40 6.83 -12.23
N ALA A 96 11.58 7.57 -13.33
CA ALA A 96 12.23 8.87 -13.32
C ALA A 96 11.50 9.91 -12.44
N GLN A 97 10.16 9.84 -12.36
CA GLN A 97 9.37 10.72 -11.50
C GLN A 97 9.69 10.49 -10.02
N LEU A 98 9.80 9.23 -9.61
CA LEU A 98 10.13 8.88 -8.23
C LEU A 98 11.56 9.29 -7.88
N GLN A 99 12.51 9.10 -8.80
CA GLN A 99 13.90 9.55 -8.63
C GLN A 99 13.98 11.06 -8.43
N GLN A 100 13.31 11.85 -9.27
CA GLN A 100 13.29 13.32 -9.12
C GLN A 100 12.74 13.76 -7.76
N MET A 101 11.66 13.14 -7.29
CA MET A 101 11.11 13.46 -5.97
C MET A 101 12.08 13.13 -4.84
N ILE A 102 12.82 12.02 -4.95
CA ILE A 102 13.84 11.65 -3.95
C ILE A 102 14.98 12.67 -3.99
N ASP A 103 15.44 13.05 -5.18
CA ASP A 103 16.50 14.06 -5.35
C ASP A 103 16.10 15.41 -4.74
N ASP A 104 14.85 15.85 -4.96
CA ASP A 104 14.31 17.08 -4.39
C ASP A 104 14.26 17.00 -2.85
N LEU A 105 13.73 15.90 -2.29
CA LEU A 105 13.65 15.70 -0.84
C LEU A 105 15.03 15.58 -0.18
N ALA A 106 15.96 14.88 -0.83
CA ALA A 106 17.32 14.76 -0.34
C ALA A 106 18.05 16.12 -0.38
N ALA A 107 17.82 16.92 -1.42
CA ALA A 107 18.34 18.28 -1.51
C ALA A 107 17.77 19.19 -0.41
N ASP A 108 16.49 19.06 -0.07
CA ASP A 108 15.87 19.78 1.06
C ASP A 108 16.50 19.40 2.41
N GLU A 109 16.90 18.13 2.58
CA GLU A 109 17.66 17.67 3.76
C GLU A 109 19.17 17.94 3.68
N GLY A 110 19.67 18.45 2.56
CA GLY A 110 21.10 18.70 2.32
C GLY A 110 21.95 17.43 2.17
N LYS A 111 21.33 16.29 1.87
CA LYS A 111 21.99 14.98 1.67
C LYS A 111 21.92 14.57 0.20
N THR A 112 22.73 13.58 -0.18
CA THR A 112 22.54 12.92 -1.48
C THR A 112 21.36 11.95 -1.38
N ALA A 113 20.69 11.66 -2.51
CA ALA A 113 19.58 10.71 -2.56
C ALA A 113 19.97 9.34 -1.97
N ASP A 114 21.16 8.85 -2.30
CA ASP A 114 21.66 7.58 -1.79
C ASP A 114 21.91 7.61 -0.28
N ASP A 115 22.53 8.68 0.25
CA ASP A 115 22.78 8.83 1.69
C ASP A 115 21.47 8.98 2.49
N TYR A 116 20.50 9.71 1.93
CA TYR A 116 19.19 9.88 2.54
C TYR A 116 18.46 8.54 2.65
N LEU A 117 18.41 7.79 1.55
CA LEU A 117 17.80 6.46 1.53
C LEU A 117 18.56 5.47 2.40
N ALA A 118 19.89 5.53 2.46
CA ALA A 118 20.69 4.66 3.31
C ALA A 118 20.39 4.89 4.80
N ASN A 119 20.30 6.14 5.25
CA ASN A 119 19.93 6.47 6.62
C ASN A 119 18.53 5.94 6.98
N LEU A 120 17.55 6.13 6.09
CA LEU A 120 16.19 5.60 6.27
C LEU A 120 16.17 4.07 6.34
N VAL A 121 16.90 3.39 5.45
CA VAL A 121 17.00 1.93 5.50
C VAL A 121 17.65 1.47 6.81
N SER A 122 18.66 2.17 7.30
CA SER A 122 19.28 1.88 8.60
C SER A 122 18.34 2.13 9.78
N GLU A 123 17.47 3.14 9.73
CA GLU A 123 16.42 3.34 10.74
C GLU A 123 15.44 2.16 10.75
N PHE A 124 15.00 1.68 9.58
CA PHE A 124 14.15 0.49 9.51
C PHE A 124 14.86 -0.78 10.00
N GLU A 125 16.13 -0.99 9.63
CA GLU A 125 16.92 -2.12 10.15
C GLU A 125 17.14 -2.06 11.66
N GLY A 126 17.28 -0.86 12.23
CA GLY A 126 17.43 -0.66 13.67
C GLY A 126 16.13 -0.87 14.46
N VAL A 127 14.98 -0.47 13.89
CA VAL A 127 13.66 -0.64 14.53
C VAL A 127 13.24 -2.12 14.57
N ASP A 128 13.46 -2.88 13.50
CA ASP A 128 13.20 -4.34 13.49
C ASP A 128 14.11 -5.12 14.47
N GLY A 129 15.25 -4.55 14.88
CA GLY A 129 16.16 -5.13 15.87
C GLY A 129 15.80 -4.83 17.33
N GLU A 130 14.99 -3.81 17.59
CA GLU A 130 14.66 -3.35 18.96
C GLU A 130 13.21 -3.69 19.37
N GLU A 131 12.30 -3.97 18.42
CA GLU A 131 10.92 -4.38 18.72
C GLU A 131 10.75 -5.88 19.06
N ALA A 132 11.84 -6.59 19.38
CA ALA A 132 11.78 -7.99 19.86
C ALA A 132 11.88 -8.12 21.39
N VAL A 133 12.00 -7.02 22.15
CA VAL A 133 12.26 -7.08 23.61
C VAL A 133 11.17 -6.48 24.51
N ASP A 134 10.08 -5.90 23.98
CA ASP A 134 9.11 -5.17 24.84
C ASP A 134 7.64 -5.63 24.68
N VAL A 135 7.41 -6.95 24.61
CA VAL A 135 6.05 -7.53 24.77
C VAL A 135 5.98 -8.64 25.83
N ALA A 136 7.02 -8.79 26.66
CA ALA A 136 7.03 -9.82 27.70
C ALA A 136 6.60 -9.34 29.10
N ASP A 137 6.43 -8.03 29.34
CA ASP A 137 6.10 -7.49 30.67
C ASP A 137 4.78 -6.69 30.67
N ALA A 138 3.70 -7.32 30.20
CA ALA A 138 2.35 -6.80 30.39
C ALA A 138 1.32 -7.94 30.47
N VAL A 139 1.53 -8.87 31.40
CA VAL A 139 0.44 -9.73 31.90
C VAL A 139 0.23 -9.44 33.37
N GLU A 140 -0.06 -8.18 33.67
CA GLU A 140 -0.78 -7.81 34.88
C GLU A 140 -2.16 -7.33 34.46
N THR A 141 -3.15 -8.22 34.50
CA THR A 141 -4.55 -7.78 34.56
C THR A 141 -5.34 -8.75 35.43
N GLU A 142 -5.63 -8.24 36.61
CA GLU A 142 -6.66 -8.69 37.53
C GLU A 142 -7.91 -9.21 36.82
N ALA A 143 -8.40 -10.35 37.27
CA ALA A 143 -9.79 -10.73 37.09
C ALA A 143 -10.28 -11.53 38.29
N ALA A 144 -10.98 -10.86 39.22
CA ALA A 144 -12.36 -11.21 39.58
C ALA A 144 -12.80 -10.46 40.86
N PRO A 145 -13.71 -9.46 40.78
CA PRO A 145 -14.54 -9.09 41.91
C PRO A 145 -15.67 -10.10 42.08
N ALA A 146 -15.87 -10.53 43.32
CA ALA A 146 -17.03 -11.27 43.77
C ALA A 146 -18.30 -10.39 43.72
N ALA A 147 -19.39 -10.91 43.16
CA ALA A 147 -20.73 -10.39 43.36
C ALA A 147 -21.75 -11.53 43.29
N GLU A 148 -22.26 -11.91 44.45
CA GLU A 148 -23.47 -12.71 44.64
C GLU A 148 -24.69 -11.92 44.13
N ALA A 149 -25.60 -12.59 43.40
CA ALA A 149 -27.03 -12.71 43.76
C ALA A 149 -27.92 -13.09 42.55
N ALA A 150 -28.78 -14.10 42.81
CA ALA A 150 -30.22 -14.17 42.49
C ALA A 150 -30.73 -15.20 41.46
N ALA A 151 -31.95 -15.68 41.79
CA ALA A 151 -32.94 -16.50 41.08
C ALA A 151 -32.78 -18.03 41.21
N ASP A 152 -33.49 -18.75 42.10
CA ASP A 152 -34.94 -18.89 42.39
C ASP A 152 -35.63 -19.99 41.56
N ALA A 153 -36.24 -20.92 42.30
CA ALA A 153 -37.36 -21.82 42.00
C ALA A 153 -37.30 -22.73 40.74
N GLU A 154 -36.97 -24.01 40.95
CA GLU A 154 -37.37 -25.09 40.03
C GLU A 154 -38.38 -26.02 40.73
N ASP A 155 -39.64 -25.83 40.33
CA ASP A 155 -40.84 -26.60 40.68
C ASP A 155 -40.81 -27.97 39.98
N LYS A 156 -41.09 -29.03 40.74
CA LYS A 156 -41.28 -30.42 40.29
C LYS A 156 -42.54 -30.50 39.41
N PRO A 157 -42.70 -31.45 38.46
CA PRO A 157 -43.07 -32.81 38.87
C PRO A 157 -42.79 -34.00 37.90
N LYS A 158 -42.81 -35.19 38.54
CA LYS A 158 -43.30 -36.52 38.09
C LYS A 158 -42.63 -37.30 36.94
N ALA A 159 -42.04 -38.44 37.31
CA ALA A 159 -42.43 -39.78 36.84
C ALA A 159 -42.28 -40.77 37.99
#